data_AF-A0A956L2Q0-F1
#
_entry.id   AF-A0A956L2Q0-F1
#
_cell.length_a   1.000
_cell.length_b   1.000
_cell.length_c   1.000
_cell.angle_alpha   90.00
_cell.angle_beta   90.00
_cell.angle_gamma   90.00
#
_symmetry.space_group_name_H-M   'P 1'
#
loop_
_entity.id
_entity.type
_entity.pdbx_description
1 polymer ?
#
loop_
_entity_poly.entity_id
_entity_poly.type
_entity_poly.pdbx_seq_one_letter_code
_entity_poly.pdbx_strand_id
1 'polypeptide(L)'
;MAYRDDRQALELQLVELTRENEELREQLQEERAKAAAARAEDRDRRHDSALRECTVCGGALLPVAVFAGRNDRSPLPLRMSTIRFVNPAGGFTHSAPILAKACSSCGFIHHFIDMREGRSDEAKPAWPPPQVR
;
A
#
# COMPACT_ATOMS: atom_id res chain seq x y z
N MET A 1 0.55 64.85 12.92
CA MET A 1 -0.55 64.03 12.40
C MET A 1 -0.09 62.83 11.58
N ALA A 2 1.10 62.85 10.93
CA ALA A 2 1.63 61.73 10.13
C ALA A 2 1.72 60.35 10.84
N TYR A 3 2.07 60.32 12.13
CA TYR A 3 2.22 59.07 12.89
C TYR A 3 0.93 58.24 13.04
N ARG A 4 -0.24 58.88 12.83
CA ARG A 4 -1.54 58.21 12.92
C ARG A 4 -1.92 57.54 11.59
N ASP A 5 -1.53 58.14 10.47
CA ASP A 5 -1.76 57.61 9.13
C ASP A 5 -0.82 56.43 8.85
N ASP A 6 0.46 56.52 9.26
CA ASP A 6 1.43 55.43 9.14
C ASP A 6 0.98 54.18 9.93
N ARG A 7 0.38 54.37 11.10
CA ARG A 7 -0.15 53.27 11.91
C ARG A 7 -1.32 52.58 11.23
N GLN A 8 -2.23 53.32 10.61
CA GLN A 8 -3.35 52.76 9.86
C GLN A 8 -2.87 52.00 8.62
N ALA A 9 -1.84 52.50 7.93
CA ALA A 9 -1.24 51.82 6.79
C ALA A 9 -0.61 50.47 7.20
N LEU A 10 0.10 50.43 8.33
CA LEU A 10 0.68 49.20 8.88
C LEU A 10 -0.38 48.20 9.36
N GLU A 11 -1.47 48.67 9.95
CA GLU A 11 -2.59 47.82 10.37
C GLU A 11 -3.26 47.15 9.16
N LEU A 12 -3.43 47.87 8.04
CA LEU A 12 -3.94 47.29 6.80
C LEU A 12 -3.00 46.23 6.21
N GLN A 13 -1.69 46.50 6.18
CA GLN A 13 -0.70 45.52 5.71
C GLN A 13 -0.64 44.27 6.58
N LEU A 14 -0.77 44.41 7.90
CA LEU A 14 -0.82 43.25 8.79
C LEU A 14 -2.04 42.37 8.52
N VAL A 15 -3.20 42.98 8.28
CA VAL A 15 -4.42 42.24 7.92
C VAL A 15 -4.22 41.49 6.61
N GLU A 16 -3.69 42.15 5.58
CA GLU A 16 -3.40 41.53 4.29
C GLU A 16 -2.42 40.34 4.43
N LEU A 17 -1.30 40.54 5.13
CA LEU A 17 -0.31 39.49 5.37
C LEU A 17 -0.86 38.33 6.20
N THR A 18 -1.72 38.59 7.19
CA THR A 18 -2.34 37.51 7.98
C THR A 18 -3.25 36.65 7.14
N ARG A 19 -4.05 37.28 6.26
CA ARG A 19 -4.91 36.57 5.31
C ARG A 19 -4.09 35.74 4.32
N GLU A 20 -3.04 36.32 3.72
CA GLU A 20 -2.16 35.58 2.81
C GLU A 20 -1.48 34.41 3.50
N ASN A 21 -1.08 34.55 4.78
CA ASN A 21 -0.47 33.46 5.53
C ASN A 21 -1.43 32.30 5.76
N GLU A 22 -2.70 32.60 6.05
CA GLU A 22 -3.75 31.60 6.20
C GLU A 22 -4.00 30.86 4.87
N GLU A 23 -4.17 31.60 3.77
CA GLU A 23 -4.35 31.03 2.43
C GLU A 23 -3.17 30.11 2.04
N LEU A 24 -1.92 30.53 2.31
CA LEU A 24 -0.73 29.71 2.02
C LEU A 24 -0.64 28.47 2.91
N ARG A 25 -1.07 28.54 4.17
CA ARG A 25 -1.10 27.38 5.08
C ARG A 25 -2.12 26.34 4.63
N GLU A 26 -3.28 26.78 4.16
CA GLU A 26 -4.30 25.90 3.60
C GLU A 26 -3.78 25.20 2.35
N GLN A 27 -3.21 25.95 1.40
CA GLN A 27 -2.59 25.38 0.19
C GLN A 27 -1.49 24.35 0.53
N LEU A 28 -0.65 24.65 1.53
CA LEU A 28 0.40 23.73 1.96
C LEU A 28 -0.17 22.45 2.57
N GLN A 29 -1.27 22.53 3.32
CA GLN A 29 -1.95 21.34 3.87
C GLN A 29 -2.56 20.50 2.75
N GLU A 30 -3.21 21.13 1.77
CA GLU A 30 -3.79 20.44 0.61
C GLU A 30 -2.71 19.71 -0.21
N GLU A 31 -1.60 20.39 -0.53
CA GLU A 31 -0.52 19.77 -1.30
C GLU A 31 0.16 18.63 -0.52
N ARG A 32 0.28 18.75 0.81
CA ARG A 32 0.75 17.64 1.66
C ARG A 32 -0.21 16.46 1.63
N ALA A 33 -1.52 16.70 1.65
CA ALA A 33 -2.53 15.64 1.55
C ALA A 33 -2.47 14.94 0.18
N LYS A 34 -2.37 15.71 -0.91
CA LYS A 34 -2.18 15.17 -2.27
C LYS A 34 -0.90 14.33 -2.38
N ALA A 35 0.22 14.83 -1.86
CA ALA A 35 1.48 14.10 -1.87
C ALA A 35 1.42 12.82 -1.03
N ALA A 36 0.73 12.84 0.13
CA ALA A 36 0.52 11.65 0.94
C ALA A 36 -0.33 10.60 0.22
N ALA A 37 -1.42 11.02 -0.44
CA ALA A 37 -2.27 10.16 -1.25
C ALA A 37 -1.50 9.53 -2.42
N ALA A 38 -0.74 10.33 -3.18
CA ALA A 38 0.07 9.84 -4.29
C ALA A 38 1.14 8.81 -3.84
N ARG A 39 1.77 9.02 -2.68
CA ARG A 39 2.72 8.04 -2.11
C ARG A 39 2.03 6.75 -1.66
N ALA A 40 0.80 6.84 -1.15
CA ALA A 40 0.02 5.67 -0.79
C ALA A 40 -0.31 4.84 -2.04
N GLU A 41 -0.78 5.49 -3.10
CA GLU A 41 -1.09 4.86 -4.38
C GLU A 41 0.14 4.22 -5.03
N ASP A 42 1.29 4.92 -5.04
CA ASP A 42 2.53 4.34 -5.59
C ASP A 42 3.03 3.14 -4.76
N ARG A 43 2.85 3.17 -3.44
CA ARG A 43 3.17 2.03 -2.58
C ARG A 43 2.30 0.82 -2.92
N ASP A 44 1.00 1.03 -3.11
CA ASP A 44 0.05 -0.02 -3.46
C ASP A 44 0.36 -0.60 -4.85
N ARG A 45 0.65 0.27 -5.83
CA ARG A 45 1.05 -0.14 -7.19
C ARG A 45 2.36 -0.94 -7.22
N ARG A 46 3.38 -0.53 -6.46
CA ARG A 46 4.65 -1.28 -6.34
C ARG A 46 4.44 -2.64 -5.69
N HIS A 47 3.57 -2.70 -4.67
CA HIS A 47 3.23 -3.96 -4.02
C HIS A 47 2.47 -4.90 -4.97
N ASP A 48 1.56 -4.39 -5.82
CA ASP A 48 0.83 -5.20 -6.78
C ASP A 48 1.67 -5.69 -7.95
N SER A 49 2.62 -4.89 -8.42
CA SER A 49 3.49 -5.22 -9.56
C SER A 49 4.58 -6.23 -9.19
N ALA A 50 5.22 -6.07 -8.02
CA ALA A 50 6.24 -7.01 -7.55
C ALA A 50 5.74 -8.46 -7.41
N LEU A 51 4.43 -8.66 -7.31
CA LEU A 51 3.80 -9.97 -7.17
C LEU A 51 3.38 -10.61 -8.50
N ARG A 52 3.56 -9.94 -9.65
CA ARG A 52 3.05 -10.41 -10.96
C ARG A 52 4.14 -10.85 -11.93
N GLU A 53 5.37 -10.41 -11.74
CA GLU A 53 6.46 -10.61 -12.70
C GLU A 53 7.64 -11.40 -12.13
N CYS A 54 8.16 -12.35 -12.92
CA CYS A 54 9.32 -13.14 -12.59
C CYS A 54 10.59 -12.28 -12.61
N THR A 55 11.30 -12.20 -11.48
CA THR A 55 12.55 -11.46 -11.37
C THR A 55 13.71 -12.02 -12.21
N VAL A 56 13.55 -13.22 -12.77
CA VAL A 56 14.59 -13.89 -13.59
C VAL A 56 14.39 -13.62 -15.08
N CYS A 57 13.16 -13.70 -15.59
CA CYS A 57 12.89 -13.65 -17.03
C CYS A 57 11.78 -12.68 -17.46
N GLY A 58 11.17 -11.95 -16.52
CA GLY A 58 10.03 -11.07 -16.81
C GLY A 58 8.71 -11.80 -17.10
N GLY A 59 8.70 -13.13 -17.03
CA GLY A 59 7.49 -13.94 -17.28
C GLY A 59 6.42 -13.78 -16.20
N ALA A 60 5.17 -14.10 -16.54
CA ALA A 60 4.04 -13.99 -15.62
C ALA A 60 4.10 -15.03 -14.49
N LEU A 61 3.85 -14.57 -13.26
CA LEU A 61 3.80 -15.40 -12.06
C LEU A 61 2.39 -15.94 -11.79
N LEU A 62 2.24 -17.26 -11.75
CA LEU A 62 1.00 -17.95 -11.46
C LEU A 62 0.98 -18.48 -10.02
N PRO A 63 -0.17 -18.44 -9.32
CA PRO A 63 -0.30 -18.99 -7.98
C PRO A 63 -0.04 -20.50 -7.99
N VAL A 64 0.76 -20.97 -7.04
CA VAL A 64 0.92 -22.42 -6.81
C VAL A 64 -0.04 -22.82 -5.71
N ALA A 65 -0.80 -23.87 -5.97
CA ALA A 65 -1.70 -24.46 -4.99
C ALA A 65 -1.32 -25.92 -4.73
N VAL A 66 -1.55 -26.38 -3.51
CA VAL A 66 -1.45 -27.78 -3.15
C VAL A 66 -2.82 -28.40 -3.32
N PHE A 67 -2.89 -29.45 -4.13
CA PHE A 67 -4.02 -30.36 -4.15
C PHE A 67 -3.83 -31.37 -3.00
N ALA A 68 -4.40 -31.06 -1.84
CA ALA A 68 -4.35 -31.97 -0.70
C ALA A 68 -5.47 -33.02 -0.83
N GLY A 69 -5.17 -34.17 -1.45
CA GLY A 69 -6.07 -35.32 -1.52
C GLY A 69 -7.08 -35.31 -2.67
N ARG A 70 -8.24 -35.96 -2.48
CA ARG A 70 -9.27 -36.25 -3.51
C ARG A 70 -10.10 -35.02 -3.99
N ASN A 71 -9.83 -33.82 -3.50
CA ASN A 71 -10.69 -32.66 -3.72
C ASN A 71 -10.06 -31.68 -4.73
N ASP A 72 -10.05 -32.07 -6.00
CA ASP A 72 -9.50 -31.28 -7.12
C ASP A 72 -10.25 -29.95 -7.36
N ARG A 73 -11.44 -29.81 -6.78
CA ARG A 73 -12.31 -28.64 -6.95
C ARG A 73 -11.95 -27.46 -6.05
N SER A 74 -11.09 -27.66 -5.05
CA SER A 74 -10.73 -26.62 -4.08
C SER A 74 -9.22 -26.61 -3.79
N PRO A 75 -8.38 -26.20 -4.76
CA PRO A 75 -6.95 -26.05 -4.54
C PRO A 75 -6.67 -25.00 -3.45
N LEU A 76 -5.88 -25.37 -2.44
CA LEU A 76 -5.45 -24.45 -1.38
C LEU A 76 -4.14 -23.78 -1.79
N PRO A 77 -4.00 -22.44 -1.66
CA PRO A 77 -2.75 -21.76 -1.98
C PRO A 77 -1.61 -22.31 -1.11
N LEU A 78 -0.46 -22.60 -1.73
CA LEU A 78 0.69 -23.17 -1.04
C LEU A 78 1.30 -22.12 -0.10
N ARG A 79 1.04 -22.28 1.20
CA ARG A 79 1.72 -21.57 2.30
C ARG A 79 2.95 -22.39 2.70
N MET A 80 4.15 -21.86 2.45
CA MET A 80 5.40 -22.61 2.73
C MET A 80 5.85 -22.46 4.19
N SER A 81 5.74 -21.27 4.75
CA SER A 81 6.12 -20.98 6.13
C SER A 81 5.44 -19.69 6.62
N THR A 82 5.62 -19.35 7.89
CA THR A 82 5.16 -18.08 8.46
C THR A 82 6.34 -17.37 9.11
N ILE A 83 6.56 -16.11 8.72
CA ILE A 83 7.56 -15.27 9.38
C ILE A 83 6.89 -14.57 10.57
N ARG A 84 7.61 -14.50 11.70
CA ARG A 84 7.13 -13.82 12.92
C ARG A 84 7.95 -12.55 13.13
N PHE A 85 7.26 -11.43 13.23
CA PHE A 85 7.86 -10.15 13.58
C PHE A 85 7.72 -9.93 15.09
N VAL A 86 8.85 -9.75 15.77
CA VAL A 86 8.88 -9.44 17.21
C VAL A 86 8.86 -7.92 17.38
N ASN A 87 7.90 -7.42 18.16
CA ASN A 87 7.87 -6.00 18.53
C ASN A 87 8.89 -5.75 19.66
N PRO A 88 9.93 -4.92 19.46
CA PRO A 88 10.94 -4.65 20.49
C PRO A 88 10.38 -3.91 21.72
N ALA A 89 9.20 -3.28 21.63
CA ALA A 89 8.54 -2.61 22.74
C ALA A 89 7.68 -3.54 23.62
N GLY A 90 7.59 -4.84 23.28
CA GLY A 90 6.70 -5.79 23.94
C GLY A 90 5.25 -5.64 23.45
N GLY A 91 4.69 -6.70 22.87
CA GLY A 91 3.34 -6.71 22.31
C GLY A 91 3.11 -7.86 21.33
N PHE A 92 1.89 -7.98 20.79
CA PHE A 92 1.48 -9.03 19.85
C PHE A 92 2.52 -9.22 18.73
N THR A 93 2.93 -10.48 18.52
CA THR A 93 3.78 -10.85 17.39
C THR A 93 2.91 -10.86 16.13
N HIS A 94 3.21 -9.99 15.17
CA HIS A 94 2.58 -10.09 13.86
C HIS A 94 3.23 -11.24 13.09
N SER A 95 2.42 -12.15 12.56
CA SER A 95 2.88 -13.17 11.63
C SER A 95 2.39 -12.87 10.22
N ALA A 96 3.25 -13.08 9.23
CA ALA A 96 2.86 -13.03 7.82
C ALA A 96 3.19 -14.37 7.15
N PRO A 97 2.28 -14.94 6.34
CA PRO A 97 2.56 -16.17 5.61
C PRO A 97 3.51 -15.90 4.44
N ILE A 98 4.37 -16.88 4.16
CA ILE A 98 5.19 -16.94 2.96
C ILE A 98 4.44 -17.78 1.93
N LEU A 99 4.03 -17.13 0.85
CA LEU A 99 3.35 -17.75 -0.28
C LEU A 99 4.34 -18.02 -1.42
N ALA A 100 3.98 -18.95 -2.30
CA ALA A 100 4.76 -19.31 -3.47
C ALA A 100 3.98 -19.09 -4.78
N LYS A 101 4.67 -18.54 -5.78
CA LYS A 101 4.20 -18.42 -7.18
C LYS A 101 5.23 -19.04 -8.11
N ALA A 102 4.79 -19.64 -9.20
CA ALA A 102 5.66 -20.21 -10.22
C ALA A 102 5.64 -19.34 -11.48
N CYS A 103 6.81 -19.11 -12.08
CA CYS A 103 6.89 -18.47 -13.37
C CYS A 103 6.39 -19.42 -14.46
N SER A 104 5.41 -18.98 -15.24
CA SER A 104 4.89 -19.71 -16.40
C SER A 104 5.90 -19.88 -17.53
N SER A 105 6.92 -19.01 -17.59
CA SER A 105 7.91 -19.00 -18.67
C SER A 105 9.15 -19.83 -18.35
N CYS A 106 9.76 -19.66 -17.17
CA CYS A 106 11.00 -20.34 -16.80
C CYS A 106 10.86 -21.39 -15.69
N GLY A 107 9.66 -21.59 -15.13
CA GLY A 107 9.40 -22.58 -14.08
C GLY A 107 9.95 -22.24 -12.69
N PHE A 108 10.64 -21.10 -12.53
CA PHE A 108 11.21 -20.70 -11.24
C PHE A 108 10.12 -20.38 -10.21
N ILE A 109 10.33 -20.82 -8.96
CA ILE A 109 9.40 -20.58 -7.86
C ILE A 109 9.85 -19.34 -7.09
N HIS A 110 8.99 -18.33 -7.05
CA HIS A 110 9.18 -17.09 -6.30
C HIS A 110 8.43 -17.17 -4.96
N HIS A 111 9.14 -16.86 -3.89
CA HIS A 111 8.57 -16.74 -2.55
C HIS A 111 8.32 -15.27 -2.22
N PHE A 112 7.18 -14.99 -1.61
CA PHE A 112 6.83 -13.64 -1.16
C PHE A 112 6.09 -13.68 0.17
N ILE A 113 6.28 -12.63 0.96
CA ILE A 113 5.63 -12.46 2.25
C ILE A 113 4.32 -11.72 1.99
N ASP A 114 3.19 -12.35 2.29
CA ASP A 114 1.89 -11.69 2.18
C ASP A 114 1.60 -10.88 3.45
N MET A 115 1.89 -9.59 3.40
CA MET A 115 1.64 -8.67 4.51
C MET A 115 0.17 -8.22 4.59
N ARG A 116 -0.72 -8.69 3.70
CA ARG A 116 -2.14 -8.30 3.67
C ARG A 116 -2.98 -8.97 4.75
N GLU A 117 -2.54 -10.11 5.28
CA GLU A 117 -3.28 -10.87 6.30
C GLU A 117 -3.44 -10.11 7.64
N GLY A 118 -2.77 -8.96 7.82
CA GLY A 118 -3.01 -8.04 8.94
C GLY A 118 -4.14 -7.01 8.71
N ARG A 119 -4.75 -6.97 7.51
CA ARG A 119 -5.78 -6.00 7.12
C ARG A 119 -7.09 -6.74 6.78
N SER A 120 -7.73 -7.29 7.82
CA SER A 120 -9.11 -7.79 7.86
C SER A 120 -9.52 -8.89 6.86
N ASP A 121 -10.23 -9.89 7.38
CA ASP A 121 -10.87 -11.04 6.71
C ASP A 121 -11.87 -10.73 5.55
N GLU A 122 -11.93 -9.51 5.01
CA GLU A 122 -12.96 -9.08 4.04
C GLU A 122 -12.51 -8.99 2.57
N ALA A 123 -11.25 -9.27 2.25
CA ALA A 123 -10.78 -9.26 0.86
C ALA A 123 -9.96 -10.50 0.50
N LYS A 124 -10.46 -11.69 0.84
CA LYS A 124 -10.03 -12.91 0.12
C LYS A 124 -10.59 -12.77 -1.30
N PRO A 125 -9.77 -12.59 -2.36
CA PRO A 125 -10.28 -12.78 -3.71
C PRO A 125 -10.79 -14.23 -3.75
N ALA A 126 -12.11 -14.39 -3.83
CA ALA A 126 -12.72 -15.69 -4.00
C ALA A 126 -12.13 -16.28 -5.27
N TRP A 127 -11.28 -17.28 -5.10
CA TRP A 127 -10.82 -18.11 -6.18
C TRP A 127 -11.84 -19.25 -6.34
N PRO A 128 -12.31 -19.57 -7.55
CA PRO A 128 -11.93 -18.98 -8.83
C PRO A 128 -12.60 -17.61 -9.09
N PRO A 129 -12.00 -16.73 -9.91
CA PRO A 129 -12.65 -15.49 -10.32
C PRO A 129 -14.00 -15.78 -11.01
N PRO A 130 -15.01 -14.89 -10.86
CA PRO A 130 -16.30 -15.08 -11.52
C PRO A 130 -16.09 -15.18 -13.04
N GLN A 131 -16.62 -16.23 -13.63
CA GLN A 131 -16.62 -16.40 -15.08
C GLN A 131 -17.51 -15.31 -15.68
N VAL A 132 -16.90 -14.40 -16.44
CA VAL A 132 -17.64 -13.43 -17.26
C VAL A 132 -18.36 -14.24 -18.34
N ARG A 133 -19.70 -14.26 -18.28
CA ARG A 133 -20.56 -14.78 -19.36
C ARG A 133 -20.81 -13.70 -20.39
#